data_AF-A0A7S2JA89-F1
#
_entry.id   AF-A0A7S2JA89-F1
#
_cell.length_a   1.000
_cell.length_b   1.000
_cell.length_c   1.000
_cell.angle_alpha   90.00
_cell.angle_beta   90.00
_cell.angle_gamma   90.00
#
_symmetry.space_group_name_H-M   'P 1'
#
loop_
_entity.id
_entity.type
_entity.pdbx_description
1 polymer ?
#
loop_
_entity_poly.entity_id
_entity_poly.type
_entity_poly.pdbx_seq_one_letter_code
_entity_poly.pdbx_strand_id
1 'polypeptide(L)'
;DMIGSKGTGLWSVQVAMDVGCPVPSLAQAVMARQMSMARAERLRNHKLVGGVVAASTAMKPGKERDEAIEDLYWATYLSIIASYAQMFQSLRYVDKEFELEIIGNLPRIISTFRAGCILQGYLLEPMTKAFEKDPDIPNLMCAFQDELKSGMRGLRETCARLARAGEAATVMQASLGYLVSMTQDILLAGQ
;
A
#
# COMPACT_ATOMS: atom_id res chain seq x y z
N ASP A 1 19.99 -7.98 4.43
CA ASP A 1 18.68 -7.38 4.77
C ASP A 1 18.83 -5.94 5.29
N MET A 2 19.55 -5.09 4.56
CA MET A 2 19.72 -3.67 4.86
C MET A 2 19.48 -2.90 3.56
N ILE A 3 18.32 -2.26 3.45
CA ILE A 3 17.85 -1.64 2.21
C ILE A 3 18.19 -0.15 2.24
N GLY A 4 19.10 0.29 1.37
CA GLY A 4 19.45 1.70 1.22
C GLY A 4 18.32 2.56 0.65
N SER A 5 18.43 3.87 0.85
CA SER A 5 17.53 4.88 0.28
C SER A 5 18.30 6.13 -0.13
N LYS A 6 17.84 6.82 -1.18
CA LYS A 6 18.41 8.08 -1.67
C LYS A 6 17.54 9.31 -1.33
N GLY A 7 16.53 9.15 -0.48
CA GLY A 7 15.73 10.27 0.06
C GLY A 7 14.39 10.50 -0.64
N THR A 8 14.25 10.25 -1.94
CA THR A 8 13.01 10.57 -2.69
C THR A 8 11.75 9.99 -2.06
N GLY A 9 11.76 8.73 -1.61
CA GLY A 9 10.61 8.13 -0.94
C GLY A 9 10.29 8.77 0.41
N LEU A 10 11.30 9.23 1.17
CA LEU A 10 11.08 9.95 2.43
C LEU A 10 10.46 11.32 2.16
N TRP A 11 10.97 12.06 1.16
CA TRP A 11 10.42 13.36 0.77
C TRP A 11 8.96 13.27 0.34
N SER A 12 8.60 12.26 -0.46
CA SER A 12 7.20 12.06 -0.86
C SER A 12 6.27 11.86 0.34
N VAL A 13 6.71 11.10 1.35
CA VAL A 13 5.91 10.88 2.58
C VAL A 13 5.83 12.15 3.42
N GLN A 14 6.92 12.90 3.55
CA GLN A 14 6.94 14.16 4.30
C GLN A 14 5.98 15.17 3.67
N VAL A 15 6.08 15.41 2.37
CA VAL A 15 5.18 16.33 1.65
C VAL A 15 3.73 15.90 1.76
N ALA A 16 3.43 14.61 1.62
CA ALA A 16 2.07 14.11 1.79
C ALA A 16 1.52 14.36 3.20
N MET A 17 2.35 14.21 4.24
CA MET A 17 1.96 14.54 5.62
C MET A 17 1.77 16.04 5.82
N ASP A 18 2.63 16.88 5.23
CA ASP A 18 2.55 18.35 5.34
C ASP A 18 1.23 18.89 4.75
N VAL A 19 0.78 18.33 3.62
CA VAL A 19 -0.51 18.69 3.00
C VAL A 19 -1.71 17.93 3.60
N GLY A 20 -1.51 17.09 4.62
CA GLY A 20 -2.58 16.34 5.29
C GLY A 20 -3.17 15.17 4.49
N CYS A 21 -2.44 14.63 3.51
CA CYS A 21 -2.88 13.48 2.71
C CYS A 21 -2.54 12.14 3.40
N PRO A 22 -3.51 11.24 3.65
CA PRO A 22 -3.24 9.94 4.28
C PRO A 22 -2.55 8.97 3.32
N VAL A 23 -1.26 8.66 3.59
CA VAL A 23 -0.42 7.76 2.77
C VAL A 23 0.23 6.61 3.56
N PRO A 24 -0.54 5.84 4.35
CA PRO A 24 0.03 4.87 5.29
C PRO A 24 0.86 3.76 4.60
N SER A 25 0.48 3.30 3.40
CA SER A 25 1.25 2.28 2.68
C SER A 25 2.60 2.82 2.21
N LEU A 26 2.63 4.06 1.70
CA LEU A 26 3.87 4.72 1.27
C LEU A 26 4.78 5.01 2.48
N ALA A 27 4.21 5.45 3.59
CA ALA A 27 4.94 5.67 4.84
C ALA A 27 5.54 4.37 5.39
N GLN A 28 4.77 3.27 5.40
CA GLN A 28 5.27 1.97 5.82
C GLN A 28 6.38 1.43 4.91
N ALA A 29 6.36 1.76 3.61
CA ALA A 29 7.45 1.38 2.70
C ALA A 29 8.77 2.07 3.07
N VAL A 30 8.73 3.33 3.53
CA VAL A 30 9.91 4.05 4.05
C VAL A 30 10.35 3.48 5.39
N MET A 31 9.42 3.28 6.31
CA MET A 31 9.70 2.72 7.64
C MET A 31 10.28 1.30 7.57
N ALA A 32 9.80 0.45 6.67
CA ALA A 32 10.34 -0.89 6.45
C ALA A 32 11.84 -0.86 6.08
N ARG A 33 12.25 0.11 5.25
CA ARG A 33 13.68 0.31 4.92
C ARG A 33 14.47 0.76 6.15
N GLN A 34 13.95 1.70 6.92
CA GLN A 34 14.59 2.17 8.16
C GLN A 34 14.76 1.02 9.17
N MET A 35 13.73 0.20 9.39
CA MET A 35 13.80 -1.00 10.23
C MET A 35 14.84 -2.00 9.72
N SER A 36 14.96 -2.16 8.39
CA SER A 36 15.99 -3.02 7.80
C SER A 36 17.41 -2.52 8.12
N MET A 37 17.63 -1.19 8.11
CA MET A 37 18.91 -0.56 8.42
C MET A 37 19.30 -0.67 9.90
N ALA A 38 18.33 -0.77 10.82
CA ALA A 38 18.56 -1.01 12.25
C ALA A 38 19.02 -2.46 12.56
N ARG A 39 19.81 -3.09 11.68
CA ARG A 39 20.19 -4.51 11.78
C ARG A 39 20.91 -4.85 13.09
N ALA A 40 21.86 -4.03 13.51
CA ALA A 40 22.61 -4.27 14.74
C ALA A 40 21.69 -4.27 15.97
N GLU A 41 20.69 -3.39 15.99
CA GLU A 41 19.66 -3.36 17.03
C GLU A 41 18.74 -4.60 16.94
N ARG A 42 18.23 -4.93 15.75
CA ARG A 42 17.40 -6.13 15.55
C ARG A 42 18.08 -7.42 16.02
N LEU A 43 19.38 -7.57 15.77
CA LEU A 43 20.15 -8.73 16.23
C LEU A 43 20.27 -8.76 17.77
N ARG A 44 20.41 -7.61 18.43
CA ARG A 44 20.42 -7.54 19.90
C ARG A 44 19.03 -7.86 20.48
N ASN A 45 17.98 -7.26 19.91
CA ASN A 45 16.60 -7.51 20.32
C ASN A 45 16.22 -8.99 20.13
N HIS A 46 16.61 -9.61 19.02
CA HIS A 46 16.35 -11.03 18.76
C HIS A 46 16.93 -11.95 19.83
N LYS A 47 18.14 -11.66 20.34
CA LYS A 47 18.75 -12.45 21.43
C LYS A 47 17.98 -12.35 22.75
N LEU A 48 17.32 -11.22 23.00
CA LEU A 48 16.61 -10.97 24.26
C LEU A 48 15.14 -11.41 24.20
N VAL A 49 14.44 -11.11 23.11
CA VAL A 49 12.99 -11.27 22.99
C VAL A 49 12.55 -11.98 21.70
N GLY A 50 13.49 -12.44 20.86
CA GLY A 50 13.16 -13.07 19.58
C GLY A 50 12.28 -14.30 19.72
N GLY A 51 12.54 -15.15 20.72
CA GLY A 51 11.72 -16.33 21.00
C GLY A 51 10.35 -16.03 21.62
N VAL A 52 10.17 -14.85 22.22
CA VAL A 52 8.88 -14.40 22.79
C VAL A 52 7.97 -13.85 21.69
N VAL A 53 8.56 -13.14 20.73
CA VAL A 53 7.83 -12.51 19.62
C VAL A 53 7.61 -13.49 18.46
N ALA A 54 8.49 -14.49 18.30
CA ALA A 54 8.35 -15.49 17.25
C ALA A 54 7.05 -16.29 17.44
N ALA A 55 6.19 -16.24 16.43
CA ALA A 55 5.16 -17.25 16.24
C ALA A 55 5.63 -18.20 15.13
N SER A 56 5.21 -19.45 15.18
CA SER A 56 5.51 -20.42 14.13
C SER A 56 4.31 -21.31 13.91
N THR A 57 3.61 -21.04 12.81
CA THR A 57 2.61 -21.94 12.25
C THR A 57 3.01 -22.23 10.82
N ALA A 58 3.74 -23.33 10.61
CA ALA A 58 4.05 -23.79 9.27
C ALA A 58 2.77 -24.29 8.59
N MET A 59 2.45 -23.72 7.43
CA MET A 59 1.33 -24.18 6.61
C MET A 59 1.72 -25.49 5.92
N LYS A 60 0.85 -26.50 6.04
CA LYS A 60 1.08 -27.81 5.41
C LYS A 60 0.71 -27.74 3.92
N PRO A 61 1.36 -28.54 3.05
CA PRO A 61 0.93 -28.69 1.65
C PRO A 61 -0.50 -29.24 1.56
N GLY A 62 -1.24 -28.85 0.52
CA GLY A 62 -2.61 -29.31 0.25
C GLY A 62 -3.55 -28.16 -0.11
N LYS A 63 -4.85 -28.42 -0.08
CA LYS A 63 -5.90 -27.47 -0.46
C LYS A 63 -5.79 -26.11 0.25
N GLU A 64 -5.42 -26.11 1.53
CA GLU A 64 -5.22 -24.88 2.30
C GLU A 64 -4.11 -24.00 1.71
N ARG A 65 -3.04 -24.60 1.20
CA ARG A 65 -1.95 -23.88 0.55
C ARG A 65 -2.43 -23.21 -0.73
N ASP A 66 -3.23 -23.90 -1.53
CA ASP A 66 -3.72 -23.36 -2.80
C ASP A 66 -4.70 -22.19 -2.57
N GLU A 67 -5.58 -22.31 -1.57
CA GLU A 67 -6.44 -21.22 -1.11
C GLU A 67 -5.61 -20.03 -0.60
N ALA A 68 -4.54 -20.27 0.16
CA ALA A 68 -3.67 -19.21 0.65
C ALA A 68 -2.88 -18.51 -0.46
N ILE A 69 -2.55 -19.21 -1.55
CA ILE A 69 -1.91 -18.59 -2.72
C ILE A 69 -2.89 -17.66 -3.45
N GLU A 70 -4.13 -18.08 -3.62
CA GLU A 70 -5.18 -17.24 -4.20
C GLU A 70 -5.47 -16.02 -3.31
N ASP A 71 -5.56 -16.22 -2.00
CA ASP A 71 -5.73 -15.12 -1.04
C ASP A 71 -4.55 -14.13 -1.12
N LEU A 72 -3.30 -14.64 -1.25
CA LEU A 72 -2.10 -13.82 -1.41
C LEU A 72 -2.06 -13.07 -2.74
N TYR A 73 -2.57 -13.65 -3.82
CA TYR A 73 -2.74 -12.98 -5.11
C TYR A 73 -3.62 -11.74 -4.95
N TRP A 74 -4.82 -11.91 -4.37
CA TRP A 74 -5.73 -10.80 -4.11
C TRP A 74 -5.17 -9.78 -3.13
N ALA A 75 -4.49 -10.24 -2.08
CA ALA A 75 -3.86 -9.36 -1.10
C ALA A 75 -2.80 -8.46 -1.75
N THR A 76 -1.99 -9.04 -2.63
CA THR A 76 -0.95 -8.31 -3.38
C THR A 76 -1.58 -7.33 -4.37
N TYR A 77 -2.55 -7.80 -5.16
CA TYR A 77 -3.26 -6.98 -6.13
C TYR A 77 -3.88 -5.74 -5.47
N LEU A 78 -4.66 -5.93 -4.40
CA LEU A 78 -5.32 -4.83 -3.70
C LEU A 78 -4.34 -3.91 -2.97
N SER A 79 -3.21 -4.44 -2.47
CA SER A 79 -2.17 -3.58 -1.88
C SER A 79 -1.51 -2.67 -2.92
N ILE A 80 -1.36 -3.14 -4.16
CA ILE A 80 -0.88 -2.32 -5.28
C ILE A 80 -1.90 -1.23 -5.60
N ILE A 81 -3.19 -1.58 -5.74
CA ILE A 81 -4.26 -0.60 -5.96
C ILE A 81 -4.29 0.47 -4.85
N ALA A 82 -4.23 0.06 -3.58
CA ALA A 82 -4.21 0.98 -2.45
C ALA A 82 -3.02 1.94 -2.49
N SER A 83 -1.84 1.44 -2.88
CA SER A 83 -0.62 2.26 -2.98
C SER A 83 -0.72 3.29 -4.12
N TYR A 84 -1.25 2.90 -5.28
CA TYR A 84 -1.51 3.82 -6.38
C TYR A 84 -2.59 4.86 -6.02
N ALA A 85 -3.66 4.44 -5.34
CA ALA A 85 -4.68 5.34 -4.86
C ALA A 85 -4.11 6.42 -3.95
N GLN A 86 -3.26 6.04 -2.98
CA GLN A 86 -2.56 6.98 -2.10
C GLN A 86 -1.63 7.92 -2.88
N MET A 87 -0.88 7.40 -3.86
CA MET A 87 -0.02 8.21 -4.71
C MET A 87 -0.81 9.27 -5.48
N PHE A 88 -1.91 8.90 -6.13
CA PHE A 88 -2.73 9.86 -6.89
C PHE A 88 -3.47 10.85 -5.99
N GLN A 89 -3.95 10.43 -4.83
CA GLN A 89 -4.52 11.35 -3.84
C GLN A 89 -3.48 12.37 -3.36
N SER A 90 -2.23 11.94 -3.15
CA SER A 90 -1.14 12.85 -2.78
C SER A 90 -0.94 13.93 -3.83
N LEU A 91 -0.97 13.56 -5.11
CA LEU A 91 -0.88 14.53 -6.21
C LEU A 91 -2.05 15.52 -6.20
N ARG A 92 -3.28 15.07 -5.91
CA ARG A 92 -4.46 15.96 -5.80
C ARG A 92 -4.35 16.94 -4.63
N TYR A 93 -3.88 16.48 -3.48
CA TYR A 93 -3.71 17.35 -2.30
C TYR A 93 -2.60 18.37 -2.54
N VAL A 94 -1.46 17.94 -3.10
CA VAL A 94 -0.35 18.83 -3.49
C VAL A 94 -0.80 19.85 -4.53
N ASP A 95 -1.57 19.43 -5.55
CA ASP A 95 -2.08 20.36 -6.56
C ASP A 95 -2.99 21.43 -5.97
N LYS A 96 -3.84 21.04 -5.01
CA LYS A 96 -4.73 21.96 -4.30
C LYS A 96 -3.97 22.94 -3.42
N GLU A 97 -2.94 22.49 -2.70
CA GLU A 97 -2.17 23.33 -1.77
C GLU A 97 -1.25 24.30 -2.51
N PHE A 98 -0.63 23.85 -3.61
CA PHE A 98 0.43 24.61 -4.29
C PHE A 98 0.02 25.15 -5.67
N GLU A 99 -1.22 24.93 -6.11
CA GLU A 99 -1.80 25.43 -7.36
C GLU A 99 -0.92 25.10 -8.59
N LEU A 100 -0.50 23.84 -8.73
CA LEU A 100 0.50 23.40 -9.71
C LEU A 100 -0.09 22.96 -11.07
N GLU A 101 -1.41 23.04 -11.25
CA GLU A 101 -2.15 22.60 -12.44
C GLU A 101 -1.89 21.12 -12.85
N ILE A 102 -1.58 20.27 -11.87
CA ILE A 102 -1.31 18.84 -12.03
C ILE A 102 -2.57 18.11 -12.44
N ILE A 103 -3.72 18.37 -11.78
CA ILE A 103 -4.94 17.58 -11.98
C ILE A 103 -5.53 17.78 -13.36
N GLY A 104 -5.45 19.00 -13.91
CA GLY A 104 -5.82 19.27 -15.30
C GLY A 104 -5.02 18.46 -16.33
N ASN A 105 -3.85 17.96 -15.95
CA ASN A 105 -2.95 17.17 -16.80
C ASN A 105 -2.78 15.70 -16.33
N LEU A 106 -3.54 15.25 -15.32
CA LEU A 106 -3.32 13.96 -14.68
C LEU A 106 -3.34 12.76 -15.65
N PRO A 107 -4.29 12.65 -16.61
CA PRO A 107 -4.26 11.56 -17.59
C PRO A 107 -2.97 11.53 -18.42
N ARG A 108 -2.45 12.71 -18.80
CA ARG A 108 -1.17 12.83 -19.51
C ARG A 108 -0.02 12.36 -18.62
N ILE A 109 0.02 12.77 -17.36
CA ILE A 109 1.05 12.35 -16.40
C ILE A 109 1.05 10.83 -16.24
N ILE A 110 -0.12 10.22 -16.03
CA ILE A 110 -0.25 8.75 -15.90
C ILE A 110 0.21 8.05 -17.18
N SER A 111 -0.09 8.61 -18.36
CA SER A 111 0.36 8.04 -19.63
C SER A 111 1.88 7.91 -19.72
N THR A 112 2.64 8.85 -19.12
CA THR A 112 4.11 8.80 -19.08
C THR A 112 4.65 7.66 -18.22
N PHE A 113 3.84 7.12 -17.29
CA PHE A 113 4.26 6.01 -16.43
C PHE A 113 4.11 4.66 -17.15
N ARG A 114 3.36 4.60 -18.26
CA ARG A 114 3.02 3.34 -18.93
C ARG A 114 4.21 2.64 -19.58
N ALA A 115 5.27 3.36 -19.93
CA ALA A 115 6.48 2.79 -20.49
C ALA A 115 7.73 3.55 -20.03
N GLY A 116 8.83 2.83 -19.81
CA GLY A 116 10.14 3.43 -19.51
C GLY A 116 10.38 3.82 -18.06
N CYS A 117 9.34 3.93 -17.22
CA CYS A 117 9.50 4.15 -15.78
C CYS A 117 9.55 2.83 -14.98
N ILE A 118 10.05 2.86 -13.74
CA ILE A 118 10.15 1.67 -12.87
C ILE A 118 8.76 1.12 -12.50
N LEU A 119 7.75 1.99 -12.44
CA LEU A 119 6.37 1.64 -12.06
C LEU A 119 5.53 1.10 -13.24
N GLN A 120 6.11 0.95 -14.43
CA GLN A 120 5.39 0.47 -15.60
C GLN A 120 4.74 -0.90 -15.36
N GLY A 121 3.52 -1.07 -15.85
CA GLY A 121 2.77 -2.32 -15.67
C GLY A 121 1.35 -2.23 -16.19
N TYR A 122 0.68 -3.39 -16.26
CA TYR A 122 -0.68 -3.52 -16.82
C TYR A 122 -1.69 -2.58 -16.15
N LEU A 123 -1.62 -2.40 -14.83
CA LEU A 123 -2.58 -1.62 -14.05
C LEU A 123 -2.62 -0.13 -14.41
N LEU A 124 -1.57 0.44 -15.00
CA LEU A 124 -1.56 1.86 -15.35
C LEU A 124 -2.59 2.20 -16.44
N GLU A 125 -2.92 1.25 -17.32
CA GLU A 125 -3.94 1.46 -18.36
C GLU A 125 -5.36 1.61 -17.78
N PRO A 126 -5.91 0.66 -16.99
CA PRO A 126 -7.21 0.86 -16.37
C PRO A 126 -7.23 2.06 -15.40
N MET A 127 -6.11 2.39 -14.74
CA MET A 127 -6.00 3.62 -13.95
C MET A 127 -6.13 4.89 -14.79
N THR A 128 -5.47 4.93 -15.96
CA THR A 128 -5.60 6.06 -16.91
C THR A 128 -7.05 6.21 -17.35
N LYS A 129 -7.67 5.12 -17.78
CA LYS A 129 -9.07 5.09 -18.23
C LYS A 129 -10.04 5.55 -17.14
N ALA A 130 -9.77 5.24 -15.88
CA ALA A 130 -10.58 5.69 -14.75
C ALA A 130 -10.61 7.23 -14.66
N PHE A 131 -9.43 7.88 -14.70
CA PHE A 131 -9.34 9.34 -14.64
C PHE A 131 -9.79 10.03 -15.94
N GLU A 132 -9.66 9.39 -17.10
CA GLU A 132 -10.23 9.91 -18.37
C GLU A 132 -11.76 9.88 -18.34
N LYS A 133 -12.36 8.84 -17.74
CA LYS A 133 -13.81 8.70 -17.64
C LYS A 133 -14.41 9.66 -16.61
N ASP A 134 -13.75 9.80 -15.46
CA ASP A 134 -14.18 10.67 -14.36
C ASP A 134 -12.96 11.31 -13.69
N PRO A 135 -12.55 12.51 -14.14
CA PRO A 135 -11.42 13.23 -13.53
C PRO A 135 -11.64 13.58 -12.06
N ASP A 136 -12.90 13.67 -11.63
CA ASP A 136 -13.29 14.08 -10.28
C ASP A 136 -13.56 12.88 -9.35
N ILE A 137 -13.37 11.65 -9.84
CA ILE A 137 -13.58 10.42 -9.06
C ILE A 137 -12.98 10.57 -7.66
N PRO A 138 -13.73 10.32 -6.56
CA PRO A 138 -13.27 10.67 -5.21
C PRO A 138 -11.95 10.01 -4.82
N ASN A 139 -11.72 8.79 -5.33
CA ASN A 139 -10.51 8.02 -5.10
C ASN A 139 -10.35 6.98 -6.20
N LEU A 140 -9.12 6.70 -6.62
CA LEU A 140 -8.83 5.67 -7.63
C LEU A 140 -9.42 4.31 -7.24
N MET A 141 -9.46 3.96 -5.94
CA MET A 141 -9.97 2.68 -5.48
C MET A 141 -11.43 2.43 -5.92
N CYS A 142 -12.23 3.48 -6.11
CA CYS A 142 -13.62 3.38 -6.55
C CYS A 142 -13.74 2.82 -7.98
N ALA A 143 -12.72 3.04 -8.83
CA ALA A 143 -12.69 2.48 -10.18
C ALA A 143 -12.40 0.97 -10.20
N PHE A 144 -11.92 0.41 -9.08
CA PHE A 144 -11.59 -1.01 -8.90
C PHE A 144 -12.56 -1.69 -7.92
N GLN A 145 -13.83 -1.27 -7.92
CA GLN A 145 -14.85 -1.79 -7.00
C GLN A 145 -15.08 -3.30 -7.14
N ASP A 146 -14.99 -3.84 -8.35
CA ASP A 146 -15.24 -5.26 -8.62
C ASP A 146 -14.08 -6.13 -8.10
N GLU A 147 -12.85 -5.66 -8.25
CA GLU A 147 -11.66 -6.27 -7.69
C GLU A 147 -11.62 -6.16 -6.17
N LEU A 148 -12.04 -5.03 -5.59
CA LEU A 148 -12.22 -4.89 -4.15
C LEU A 148 -13.25 -5.91 -3.64
N LYS A 149 -14.42 -6.01 -4.28
CA LYS A 149 -15.46 -6.97 -3.91
C LYS A 149 -14.95 -8.42 -3.95
N SER A 150 -14.13 -8.75 -4.95
CA SER A 150 -13.59 -10.10 -5.14
C SER A 150 -12.44 -10.42 -4.18
N GLY A 151 -11.55 -9.46 -3.94
CA GLY A 151 -10.27 -9.69 -3.28
C GLY A 151 -10.20 -9.32 -1.80
N MET A 152 -11.15 -8.55 -1.26
CA MET A 152 -11.07 -8.08 0.12
C MET A 152 -11.05 -9.22 1.15
N ARG A 153 -11.69 -10.37 0.85
CA ARG A 153 -11.57 -11.58 1.69
C ARG A 153 -10.12 -12.06 1.71
N GLY A 154 -9.49 -12.22 0.55
CA GLY A 154 -8.11 -12.72 0.43
C GLY A 154 -7.09 -11.79 1.09
N LEU A 155 -7.27 -10.47 0.96
CA LEU A 155 -6.42 -9.49 1.67
C LEU A 155 -6.51 -9.63 3.19
N ARG A 156 -7.72 -9.80 3.74
CA ARG A 156 -7.94 -9.99 5.19
C ARG A 156 -7.34 -11.30 5.67
N GLU A 157 -7.61 -12.40 4.98
CA GLU A 157 -7.09 -13.72 5.35
C GLU A 157 -5.57 -13.75 5.30
N THR A 158 -4.96 -13.17 4.28
CA THR A 158 -3.49 -13.06 4.18
C THR A 158 -2.92 -12.26 5.35
N CYS A 159 -3.46 -11.08 5.64
CA CYS A 159 -3.00 -10.27 6.78
C CYS A 159 -3.14 -11.01 8.11
N ALA A 160 -4.26 -11.71 8.33
CA ALA A 160 -4.51 -12.48 9.54
C ALA A 160 -3.55 -13.67 9.68
N ARG A 161 -3.32 -14.42 8.59
CA ARG A 161 -2.37 -15.54 8.55
C ARG A 161 -0.95 -15.07 8.88
N LEU A 162 -0.50 -13.98 8.25
CA LEU A 162 0.83 -13.41 8.49
C LEU A 162 1.00 -12.93 9.93
N ALA A 163 0.01 -12.22 10.48
CA ALA A 163 0.03 -11.78 11.87
C ALA A 163 0.11 -12.97 12.85
N ARG A 164 -0.68 -14.03 12.62
CA ARG A 164 -0.62 -15.26 13.43
C ARG A 164 0.69 -16.03 13.28
N ALA A 165 1.29 -15.98 12.10
CA ALA A 165 2.58 -16.60 11.82
C ALA A 165 3.76 -15.76 12.35
N GLY A 166 3.53 -14.57 12.90
CA GLY A 166 4.59 -13.69 13.39
C GLY A 166 5.37 -13.00 12.27
N GLU A 167 4.82 -12.99 11.05
CA GLU A 167 5.42 -12.40 9.87
C GLU A 167 4.91 -10.96 9.66
N ALA A 168 5.85 -10.02 9.56
CA ALA A 168 5.54 -8.61 9.41
C ALA A 168 5.36 -8.23 7.93
N ALA A 169 4.11 -8.10 7.48
CA ALA A 169 3.78 -7.54 6.17
C ALA A 169 3.22 -6.12 6.31
N THR A 170 4.03 -5.20 6.84
CA THR A 170 3.60 -3.87 7.29
C THR A 170 2.91 -3.04 6.20
N VAL A 171 3.41 -3.06 4.96
CA VAL A 171 2.81 -2.32 3.84
C VAL A 171 1.46 -2.91 3.42
N MET A 172 1.32 -4.24 3.46
CA MET A 172 0.07 -4.92 3.14
C MET A 172 -0.98 -4.67 4.23
N GLN A 173 -0.58 -4.73 5.50
CA GLN A 173 -1.42 -4.40 6.64
C GLN A 173 -1.86 -2.94 6.63
N ALA A 174 -0.96 -2.00 6.29
CA ALA A 174 -1.30 -0.59 6.09
C ALA A 174 -2.25 -0.37 4.91
N SER A 175 -2.07 -1.12 3.82
CA SER A 175 -2.98 -1.08 2.66
C SER A 175 -4.38 -1.57 3.04
N LEU A 176 -4.48 -2.66 3.81
CA LEU A 176 -5.76 -3.11 4.38
C LEU A 176 -6.38 -2.03 5.28
N GLY A 177 -5.60 -1.45 6.19
CA GLY A 177 -6.06 -0.36 7.07
C GLY A 177 -6.58 0.85 6.29
N TYR A 178 -5.88 1.26 5.24
CA TYR A 178 -6.29 2.34 4.33
C TYR A 178 -7.62 2.02 3.63
N LEU A 179 -7.70 0.87 2.95
CA LEU A 179 -8.91 0.48 2.21
C LEU A 179 -10.13 0.39 3.13
N VAL A 180 -9.96 -0.14 4.34
CA VAL A 180 -11.05 -0.19 5.32
C VAL A 180 -11.41 1.22 5.78
N SER A 181 -10.46 1.98 6.32
CA SER A 181 -10.75 3.29 6.94
C SER A 181 -11.34 4.30 5.97
N MET A 182 -10.87 4.32 4.71
CA MET A 182 -11.36 5.23 3.67
C MET A 182 -12.74 4.87 3.13
N THR A 183 -13.34 3.76 3.59
CA THR A 183 -14.69 3.33 3.20
C THR A 183 -15.67 3.31 4.37
N GLN A 184 -15.24 3.71 5.57
CA GLN A 184 -16.12 3.85 6.72
C GLN A 184 -16.85 5.19 6.68
N ASP A 185 -18.14 5.17 7.00
CA ASP A 185 -18.97 6.36 7.24
C ASP A 185 -18.58 7.03 8.56
N ILE A 186 -18.25 6.24 9.59
CA ILE A 186 -17.79 6.68 10.91
C ILE A 186 -16.49 5.97 11.25
N LEU A 187 -15.39 6.73 11.37
CA LEU A 187 -14.10 6.21 11.77
C LEU A 187 -13.90 6.36 13.28
N LEU A 188 -14.27 5.34 14.05
CA LEU A 188 -14.10 5.33 15.52
C LEU A 188 -12.64 5.48 15.95
N ALA A 189 -11.69 4.97 15.15
CA ALA A 189 -10.26 5.06 15.46
C ALA A 189 -9.69 6.48 15.35
N GLY A 190 -10.43 7.42 14.74
CA GLY A 190 -10.03 8.82 14.59
C GLY A 190 -10.71 9.77 15.58
N GLN A 191 -11.56 9.25 16.47
CA GLN A 191 -12.18 9.99 17.58
C GLN A 191 -11.29 9.93 18.82
#